data_AF-A0A815WRJ5-F1
#
_entry.id   AF-A0A815WRJ5-F1
#
_cell.length_a   1.000
_cell.length_b   1.000
_cell.length_c   1.000
_cell.angle_alpha   90.00
_cell.angle_beta   90.00
_cell.angle_gamma   90.00
#
_symmetry.space_group_name_H-M   'P 1'
#
loop_
_entity.id
_entity.type
_entity.pdbx_description
1 polymer ?
#
loop_
_entity_poly.entity_id
_entity_poly.type
_entity_poly.pdbx_seq_one_letter_code
_entity_poly.pdbx_strand_id
1 'polypeptide(L)'
;MPSIPRSFQSNADQSAIERIRGQSDAVRSQYIIDIFCHFFGDGMKDNPTAFRGRFRKMAKSAFNFYRGSAVLFYQDLKVDNDKWIHENAADHIFIH
;
A
#
# COMPACT_ATOMS: atom_id res chain seq x y z
N MET A 1 15.92 -27.24 -11.02
CA MET A 1 15.24 -26.01 -10.52
C MET A 1 13.88 -25.95 -11.19
N PRO A 2 12.75 -26.04 -10.47
CA PRO A 2 11.46 -25.96 -11.11
C PRO A 2 11.26 -24.54 -11.64
N SER A 3 11.06 -24.42 -12.96
CA SER A 3 10.74 -23.16 -13.62
C SER A 3 9.38 -22.66 -13.13
N ILE A 4 9.38 -21.49 -12.49
CA ILE A 4 8.17 -20.78 -12.07
C ILE A 4 7.24 -20.63 -13.28
N PRO A 5 5.96 -21.03 -13.20
CA PRO A 5 5.02 -20.90 -14.31
C PRO A 5 4.94 -19.45 -14.82
N ARG A 6 4.87 -19.26 -16.15
CA ARG A 6 4.79 -17.95 -16.82
C ARG A 6 3.62 -17.08 -16.32
N SER A 7 2.64 -17.67 -15.64
CA SER A 7 1.52 -16.99 -14.96
C SER A 7 1.88 -16.25 -13.67
N PHE A 8 3.13 -16.34 -13.19
CA PHE A 8 3.65 -15.59 -12.04
C PHE A 8 4.57 -14.43 -12.44
N GLN A 9 4.77 -14.19 -13.74
CA GLN A 9 5.44 -12.98 -14.23
C GLN A 9 4.40 -11.86 -14.30
N SER A 10 3.94 -11.36 -13.16
CA SER A 10 3.26 -10.06 -13.14
C SER A 10 4.30 -9.00 -13.46
N ASN A 11 4.16 -8.26 -14.56
CA ASN A 11 4.95 -7.04 -14.76
C ASN A 11 4.43 -5.89 -13.88
N ALA A 12 3.45 -6.14 -13.01
CA ALA A 12 2.87 -5.20 -12.06
C ALA A 12 3.94 -4.52 -11.20
N ASP A 13 4.94 -5.26 -10.72
CA ASP A 13 6.03 -4.73 -9.92
C ASP A 13 6.89 -3.75 -10.73
N GLN A 14 7.30 -4.14 -11.95
CA GLN A 14 8.09 -3.29 -12.84
C GLN A 14 7.31 -2.05 -13.28
N SER A 15 6.05 -2.23 -13.67
CA SER A 15 5.16 -1.14 -14.09
C SER A 15 4.90 -0.17 -12.94
N ALA A 16 4.75 -0.67 -11.71
CA ALA A 16 4.61 0.16 -10.52
C ALA A 16 5.90 0.93 -10.23
N ILE A 17 7.06 0.26 -10.33
CA ILE A 17 8.38 0.88 -10.15
C ILE A 17 8.60 2.00 -11.18
N GLU A 18 8.33 1.75 -12.46
CA GLU A 18 8.46 2.73 -13.53
C GLU A 18 7.52 3.93 -13.32
N ARG A 19 6.24 3.66 -12.98
CA ARG A 19 5.26 4.69 -12.65
C ARG A 19 5.72 5.54 -11.46
N ILE A 20 6.24 4.93 -10.40
CA ILE A 20 6.69 5.65 -9.19
C ILE A 20 7.96 6.46 -9.51
N ARG A 21 8.93 5.88 -10.23
CA ARG A 21 10.17 6.57 -10.63
C ARG A 21 9.91 7.74 -11.60
N GLY A 22 8.85 7.67 -12.39
CA GLY A 22 8.43 8.75 -13.29
C GLY A 22 7.70 9.92 -12.60
N GLN A 23 7.38 9.80 -11.31
CA GLN A 23 6.71 10.86 -10.54
C GLN A 23 7.71 11.80 -9.88
N SER A 24 7.33 13.07 -9.72
CA SER A 24 8.01 13.95 -8.79
C SER A 24 7.67 13.57 -7.34
N ASP A 25 8.56 13.93 -6.40
CA ASP A 25 8.34 13.71 -4.97
C ASP A 25 7.01 14.31 -4.47
N ALA A 26 6.62 15.46 -5.02
CA ALA A 26 5.35 16.12 -4.69
C ALA A 26 4.14 15.27 -5.12
N VAL A 27 4.15 14.75 -6.36
CA VAL A 27 3.07 13.89 -6.88
C VAL A 27 2.98 12.61 -6.07
N ARG A 28 4.13 11.99 -5.77
CA ARG A 28 4.17 10.76 -4.98
C ARG A 28 3.67 10.99 -3.56
N SER A 29 4.09 12.09 -2.92
CA SER A 29 3.66 12.43 -1.55
C SER A 29 2.16 12.66 -1.49
N GLN A 30 1.59 13.40 -2.45
CA GLN A 30 0.14 13.62 -2.52
C GLN A 30 -0.61 12.30 -2.67
N TYR A 31 -0.16 11.41 -3.56
CA TYR A 31 -0.79 10.09 -3.73
C TYR A 31 -0.79 9.27 -2.43
N ILE A 32 0.32 9.26 -1.67
CA ILE A 32 0.39 8.57 -0.38
C ILE A 32 -0.64 9.15 0.61
N ILE A 33 -0.72 10.48 0.69
CA ILE A 33 -1.68 11.18 1.54
C ILE A 33 -3.11 10.80 1.15
N ASP A 34 -3.43 10.85 -0.14
CA ASP A 34 -4.77 10.55 -0.65
C ASP A 34 -5.19 9.11 -0.32
N ILE A 35 -4.29 8.13 -0.52
CA ILE A 35 -4.56 6.72 -0.16
C ILE A 35 -4.80 6.58 1.35
N PHE A 36 -3.96 7.17 2.20
CA PHE A 36 -4.17 7.08 3.64
C PHE A 36 -5.44 7.82 4.08
N CYS A 37 -5.75 8.98 3.53
CA CYS A 37 -7.00 9.68 3.79
C CYS A 37 -8.22 8.86 3.33
N HIS A 38 -8.13 8.18 2.19
CA HIS A 38 -9.19 7.32 1.69
C HIS A 38 -9.48 6.14 2.64
N PHE A 39 -8.45 5.39 3.04
CA PHE A 39 -8.64 4.18 3.86
C PHE A 39 -8.80 4.45 5.34
N PHE A 40 -8.23 5.55 5.85
CA PHE A 40 -8.14 5.81 7.28
C PHE A 40 -8.87 7.08 7.72
N GLY A 41 -9.32 7.92 6.79
CA GLY A 41 -9.86 9.25 7.08
C GLY A 41 -11.05 9.22 8.04
N ASP A 42 -11.97 8.28 7.89
CA ASP A 42 -13.13 8.18 8.78
C ASP A 42 -12.74 7.74 10.19
N GLY A 43 -11.79 6.80 10.32
CA GLY A 43 -11.21 6.45 11.62
C GLY A 43 -10.42 7.61 12.25
N MET A 44 -9.76 8.46 11.45
CA MET A 44 -9.10 9.67 11.95
C MET A 44 -10.09 10.71 12.44
N LYS A 45 -11.25 10.87 11.79
CA LYS A 45 -12.32 11.78 12.23
C LYS A 45 -12.99 11.29 13.51
N ASP A 46 -13.28 9.99 13.59
CA ASP A 46 -13.93 9.36 14.74
C ASP A 46 -13.04 9.35 15.99
N ASN A 47 -11.77 8.94 15.85
CA ASN A 47 -10.84 8.90 16.97
C ASN A 47 -9.41 9.35 16.59
N PRO A 48 -9.16 10.67 16.54
CA PRO A 48 -7.86 11.22 16.18
C PRO A 48 -6.70 10.74 17.08
N THR A 49 -6.96 10.54 18.38
CA THR A 49 -5.93 10.13 19.35
C THR A 49 -5.49 8.68 19.15
N ALA A 50 -6.45 7.77 18.92
CA ALA A 50 -6.15 6.38 18.59
C ALA A 50 -5.34 6.29 17.28
N PHE A 51 -5.69 7.09 16.28
CA PHE A 51 -4.99 7.09 15.00
C PHE A 51 -3.55 7.62 15.08
N ARG A 52 -3.33 8.69 15.85
CA ARG A 52 -1.96 9.15 16.19
C ARG A 52 -1.15 8.04 16.86
N GLY A 53 -1.79 7.25 17.74
CA GLY A 53 -1.19 6.06 18.35
C GLY A 53 -0.80 5.00 17.32
N ARG A 54 -1.67 4.72 16.33
CA ARG A 54 -1.39 3.79 15.23
C ARG A 54 -0.19 4.24 14.38
N PHE A 55 -0.16 5.51 13.94
CA PHE A 55 0.97 6.03 13.16
C PHE A 55 2.29 5.97 13.92
N ARG A 56 2.30 6.32 15.22
CA ARG A 56 3.50 6.15 16.05
C ARG A 56 3.95 4.69 16.14
N LYS A 57 3.02 3.73 16.25
CA LYS A 57 3.35 2.30 16.25
C LYS A 57 3.93 1.84 14.91
N MET A 58 3.36 2.31 13.79
CA MET A 58 3.89 2.04 12.45
C MET A 58 5.33 2.53 12.30
N ALA A 59 5.62 3.75 12.76
CA ALA A 59 6.94 4.36 12.66
C ALA A 59 8.03 3.70 13.53
N LYS A 60 7.70 2.73 14.40
CA LYS A 60 8.67 2.12 15.33
C LYS A 60 9.71 1.22 14.66
N SER A 61 9.42 0.66 13.48
CA SER A 61 10.36 -0.21 12.75
C SER A 61 9.95 -0.34 11.29
N ALA A 62 10.91 -0.71 10.43
CA ALA A 62 10.63 -0.99 9.02
C ALA A 62 9.54 -2.07 8.86
N PHE A 63 9.55 -3.11 9.70
CA PHE A 63 8.52 -4.14 9.71
C PHE A 63 7.13 -3.59 10.07
N ASN A 64 7.04 -2.73 11.10
CA ASN A 64 5.79 -2.10 11.50
C ASN A 64 5.27 -1.11 10.45
N PHE A 65 6.17 -0.45 9.75
CA PHE A 65 5.83 0.41 8.63
C PHE A 65 5.27 -0.42 7.48
N TYR A 66 5.98 -1.46 7.03
CA TYR A 66 5.56 -2.36 5.95
C TYR A 66 4.14 -2.91 6.17
N ARG A 67 3.85 -3.45 7.36
CA ARG A 67 2.51 -3.97 7.66
C ARG A 67 1.43 -2.88 7.67
N GLY A 68 1.74 -1.70 8.18
CA GLY A 68 0.78 -0.60 8.30
C GLY A 68 0.54 0.16 7.00
N SER A 69 1.46 0.07 6.04
CA SER A 69 1.35 0.69 4.72
C SER A 69 0.95 -0.30 3.62
N ALA A 70 0.51 -1.52 3.96
CA ALA A 70 0.12 -2.53 2.97
C ALA A 70 -0.98 -2.04 2.00
N VAL A 71 -1.89 -1.16 2.44
CA VAL A 71 -2.88 -0.51 1.54
C VAL A 71 -2.20 0.28 0.41
N LEU A 72 -1.10 0.97 0.70
CA LEU A 72 -0.33 1.73 -0.29
C LEU A 72 0.35 0.78 -1.28
N PHE A 73 0.91 -0.33 -0.79
CA PHE A 73 1.54 -1.35 -1.63
C PHE A 73 0.56 -1.91 -2.68
N TYR A 74 -0.63 -2.37 -2.26
CA TYR A 74 -1.60 -2.91 -3.20
C TYR A 74 -2.12 -1.85 -4.17
N GLN A 75 -2.34 -0.62 -3.70
CA GLN A 75 -2.72 0.48 -4.58
C GLN A 75 -1.62 0.83 -5.59
N ASP A 76 -0.35 0.67 -5.23
CA ASP A 76 0.75 0.91 -6.17
C ASP A 76 0.83 -0.15 -7.28
N LEU A 77 0.37 -1.37 -6.99
CA LEU A 77 0.34 -2.51 -7.91
C LEU A 77 -0.87 -2.52 -8.85
N LYS A 78 -1.92 -1.73 -8.60
CA LYS A 78 -3.14 -1.65 -9.45
C LYS A 78 -2.92 -1.19 -10.91
N VAL A 79 -1.67 -0.94 -11.29
CA VAL A 79 -1.25 -0.72 -12.68
C VAL A 79 -1.45 -1.94 -13.57
N ASP A 80 -1.57 -3.14 -12.98
CA ASP A 80 -1.85 -4.39 -13.67
C ASP A 80 -3.28 -4.85 -13.38
N ASN A 81 -3.94 -5.54 -14.30
CA ASN A 81 -5.28 -6.11 -14.13
C ASN A 81 -5.26 -7.49 -13.46
N ASP A 82 -4.16 -7.84 -12.78
CA ASP A 82 -4.08 -9.10 -12.04
C ASP A 82 -5.14 -9.14 -10.94
N LYS A 83 -6.00 -10.16 -10.99
CA LYS A 83 -7.09 -10.41 -10.04
C LYS A 83 -6.63 -10.40 -8.58
N TRP A 84 -5.39 -10.83 -8.29
CA TRP A 84 -4.85 -10.87 -6.92
C TRP A 84 -4.59 -9.47 -6.35
N ILE A 85 -4.46 -8.46 -7.20
CA ILE A 85 -4.24 -7.06 -6.82
C ILE A 85 -5.58 -6.36 -6.56
N HIS A 86 -6.63 -6.76 -7.28
CA HIS A 86 -7.95 -6.11 -7.24
C HIS A 86 -8.92 -6.75 -6.25
N GLU A 87 -8.76 -8.04 -5.94
CA GLU A 87 -9.60 -8.75 -4.96
C GLU A 87 -9.05 -8.58 -3.52
N ASN A 88 -9.76 -7.78 -2.70
CA ASN A 88 -9.74 -7.77 -1.22
C ASN A 88 -8.38 -7.63 -0.51
N ALA A 89 -7.42 -6.94 -1.11
CA ALA A 89 -6.11 -6.79 -0.50
C ALA A 89 -6.10 -5.97 0.81
N ALA A 90 -7.08 -5.09 1.02
CA ALA A 90 -7.22 -4.28 2.22
C ALA A 90 -7.94 -5.00 3.37
N ASP A 91 -8.85 -5.93 3.08
CA ASP A 91 -9.72 -6.59 4.08
C ASP A 91 -8.96 -7.59 4.98
N HIS A 92 -7.75 -7.99 4.57
CA HIS A 92 -6.91 -8.95 5.29
C HIS A 92 -5.69 -8.33 5.98
N ILE A 93 -5.55 -7.00 5.99
CA ILE A 93 -4.44 -6.32 6.68
C ILE A 93 -4.75 -6.25 8.18
N PHE A 94 -4.44 -7.33 8.90
CA PHE A 94 -4.55 -7.37 10.36
C PHE A 94 -3.42 -6.56 11.03
N ILE A 95 -3.75 -5.42 11.63
CA ILE A 95 -2.88 -4.73 12.58
C ILE A 95 -3.21 -5.26 13.99
N HIS A 96 -2.50 -6.30 14.42
CA HIS A 96 -2.41 -6.65 15.85
C HIS A 96 -1.40 -5.72 16.56
#